data_AF-A0A068CA50-F1
#
_entry.id   AF-A0A068CA50-F1
#
_cell.length_a   1.000
_cell.length_b   1.000
_cell.length_c   1.000
_cell.angle_alpha   90.00
_cell.angle_beta   90.00
_cell.angle_gamma   90.00
#
_symmetry.space_group_name_H-M   'P 1'
#
loop_
_entity.id
_entity.type
_entity.pdbx_description
1 polymer ?
#
loop_
_entity_poly.entity_id
_entity_poly.type
_entity_poly.pdbx_seq_one_letter_code
_entity_poly.pdbx_strand_id
1 'polypeptide(L)'
;LSGKLLGAHVAHAGLIVFWAGAMNLFEVAHFVPEKPMYEQGLILLPHLATLGWGVGPGGEVIDTFPYFVSGVLHLISSAVLGFGGIYHALLGPETLEESFPFFGYVWKDRNKMTTILGIHLILLGIGAFLLVFKALYFGGVYDTWAPGGGDVRKITNLTLSPSIIFGYLLKSPFGGEGWIVSVDDLEDIIGGHVWLGSICILGGIWHILTKPFAWARRALVWSGEAYLSYSLAAISVFGFIACCFVWFNNTAYPS
;
A
#
# COMPACT_ATOMS: atom_id res chain seq x y z
N LEU A 1 13.85 24.65 -5.96
CA LEU A 1 13.26 24.51 -4.61
C LEU A 1 13.08 23.04 -4.22
N SER A 2 14.10 22.19 -4.42
CA SER A 2 14.02 20.75 -4.11
C SER A 2 13.90 20.48 -2.61
N GLY A 3 14.50 21.31 -1.74
CA GLY A 3 14.40 21.19 -0.29
C GLY A 3 13.02 21.57 0.24
N LYS A 4 12.46 22.70 -0.21
CA LYS A 4 11.08 23.08 0.17
C LYS A 4 10.05 22.09 -0.35
N LEU A 5 10.23 21.59 -1.58
CA LEU A 5 9.34 20.58 -2.15
C LEU A 5 9.43 19.25 -1.39
N LEU A 6 10.62 18.83 -0.95
CA LEU A 6 10.79 17.69 -0.05
C LEU A 6 10.00 17.91 1.25
N GLY A 7 10.13 19.09 1.87
CA GLY A 7 9.37 19.44 3.07
C GLY A 7 7.85 19.33 2.88
N ALA A 8 7.33 19.81 1.75
CA ALA A 8 5.91 19.69 1.42
C ALA A 8 5.46 18.21 1.30
N HIS A 9 6.25 17.36 0.64
CA HIS A 9 5.93 15.93 0.52
C HIS A 9 5.97 15.21 1.86
N VAL A 10 6.99 15.47 2.69
CA VAL A 10 7.13 14.85 4.01
C VAL A 10 6.03 15.31 4.97
N ALA A 11 5.68 16.61 4.95
CA ALA A 11 4.57 17.14 5.73
C ALA A 11 3.23 16.52 5.29
N HIS A 12 2.99 16.39 3.98
CA HIS A 12 1.79 15.75 3.46
C HIS A 12 1.71 14.27 3.84
N ALA A 13 2.82 13.53 3.80
CA ALA A 13 2.88 12.17 4.34
C ALA A 13 2.52 12.13 5.84
N GLY A 14 2.99 13.12 6.60
CA GLY A 14 2.58 13.32 8.00
C GLY A 14 1.06 13.47 8.17
N LEU A 15 0.38 14.20 7.29
CA LEU A 15 -1.09 14.35 7.34
C LEU A 15 -1.82 13.02 7.10
N ILE A 16 -1.35 12.22 6.14
CA ILE A 16 -1.93 10.90 5.85
C ILE A 16 -1.79 9.98 7.08
N VAL A 17 -0.59 9.90 7.64
CA VAL A 17 -0.30 9.06 8.82
C VAL A 17 -1.03 9.57 10.06
N PHE A 18 -1.19 10.89 10.20
CA PHE A 18 -1.99 11.51 11.26
C PHE A 18 -3.45 11.10 11.16
N TRP A 19 -4.04 11.20 9.97
CA TRP A 19 -5.42 10.78 9.74
C TRP A 19 -5.61 9.30 10.09
N ALA A 20 -4.69 8.42 9.65
CA ALA A 20 -4.78 7.00 9.94
C ALA A 20 -4.76 6.72 11.46
N GLY A 21 -3.87 7.39 12.20
CA GLY A 21 -3.79 7.24 13.66
C GLY A 21 -5.00 7.82 14.40
N ALA A 22 -5.37 9.06 14.09
CA ALA A 22 -6.46 9.77 14.74
C ALA A 22 -7.82 9.12 14.45
N MET A 23 -8.09 8.78 13.19
CA MET A 23 -9.34 8.13 12.79
C MET A 23 -9.44 6.71 13.37
N ASN A 24 -8.34 5.95 13.42
CA ASN A 24 -8.34 4.63 14.04
C ASN A 24 -8.63 4.71 15.55
N LEU A 25 -7.98 5.63 16.28
CA LEU A 25 -8.29 5.83 17.71
C LEU A 25 -9.71 6.34 17.94
N PHE A 26 -10.25 7.14 17.02
CA PHE A 26 -11.65 7.55 17.05
C PHE A 26 -12.59 6.35 16.89
N GLU A 27 -12.33 5.46 15.93
CA GLU A 27 -13.10 4.23 15.73
C GLU A 27 -13.01 3.32 16.97
N VAL A 28 -11.81 3.10 17.52
CA VAL A 28 -11.62 2.33 18.77
C VAL A 28 -12.43 2.92 19.92
N ALA A 29 -12.45 4.25 20.07
CA ALA A 29 -13.17 4.92 21.15
C ALA A 29 -14.71 4.82 21.02
N HIS A 30 -15.23 4.64 19.81
CA HIS A 30 -16.67 4.54 19.53
C HIS A 30 -17.13 3.11 19.25
N PHE A 31 -16.22 2.14 19.30
CA PHE A 31 -16.52 0.75 19.00
C PHE A 31 -17.33 0.09 20.13
N VAL A 32 -18.43 -0.53 19.75
CA VAL A 32 -19.31 -1.35 20.59
C VAL A 32 -19.15 -2.81 20.15
N PRO A 33 -18.46 -3.67 20.94
CA PRO A 33 -18.14 -5.05 20.54
C PRO A 33 -19.36 -5.94 20.27
N GLU A 34 -20.50 -5.65 20.89
CA GLU A 34 -21.73 -6.44 20.74
C GLU A 34 -22.46 -6.16 19.41
N LYS A 35 -21.99 -5.21 18.61
CA LYS A 35 -22.55 -4.85 17.31
C LYS A 35 -21.59 -5.22 16.17
N PRO A 36 -22.10 -5.62 15.00
CA PRO A 36 -21.26 -5.80 13.82
C PRO A 36 -20.50 -4.50 13.46
N MET A 37 -19.27 -4.64 12.95
CA MET A 37 -18.46 -3.46 12.58
C MET A 37 -19.13 -2.60 11.50
N TYR A 38 -19.79 -3.22 10.54
CA TYR A 38 -20.44 -2.53 9.41
C TYR A 38 -21.64 -1.67 9.82
N GLU A 39 -22.24 -1.91 11.00
CA GLU A 39 -23.36 -1.08 11.52
C GLU A 39 -22.89 0.19 12.22
N GLN A 40 -21.58 0.34 12.44
CA GLN A 40 -20.99 1.37 13.29
C GLN A 40 -20.24 2.45 12.49
N GLY A 41 -20.27 2.38 11.16
CA GLY A 41 -19.57 3.34 10.29
C GLY A 41 -18.05 3.26 10.38
N LEU A 42 -17.52 2.06 10.67
CA LEU A 42 -16.09 1.80 10.81
C LEU A 42 -15.50 1.44 9.45
N ILE A 43 -14.35 2.02 9.11
CA ILE A 43 -13.63 1.71 7.88
C ILE A 43 -12.18 1.28 8.14
N LEU A 44 -11.56 1.65 9.27
CA LEU A 44 -10.18 1.25 9.57
C LEU A 44 -10.11 -0.04 10.38
N LEU A 45 -10.98 -0.24 11.36
CA LEU A 45 -11.04 -1.48 12.14
C LEU A 45 -11.26 -2.72 11.26
N PRO A 46 -12.17 -2.71 10.26
CA PRO A 46 -12.28 -3.82 9.31
C PRO A 46 -10.96 -4.17 8.61
N HIS A 47 -10.16 -3.18 8.18
CA HIS A 47 -8.87 -3.45 7.55
C HIS A 47 -7.88 -4.14 8.50
N LEU A 48 -7.88 -3.79 9.78
CA LEU A 48 -7.04 -4.45 10.79
C LEU A 48 -7.55 -5.86 11.11
N ALA A 49 -8.86 -6.05 11.16
CA ALA A 49 -9.51 -7.35 11.34
C ALA A 49 -9.21 -8.30 10.17
N THR A 50 -9.25 -7.83 8.92
CA THR A 50 -8.86 -8.63 7.73
C THR A 50 -7.42 -9.14 7.83
N LEU A 51 -6.52 -8.34 8.42
CA LEU A 51 -5.14 -8.77 8.71
C LEU A 51 -5.04 -9.77 9.88
N GLY A 52 -6.16 -10.22 10.43
CA GLY A 52 -6.23 -11.20 11.52
C GLY A 52 -5.84 -10.63 12.88
N TRP A 53 -5.92 -9.31 13.08
CA TRP A 53 -5.71 -8.71 14.39
C TRP A 53 -7.03 -8.53 15.13
N GLY A 54 -7.06 -8.97 16.40
CA GLY A 54 -8.19 -8.72 17.30
C GLY A 54 -9.47 -9.52 17.01
N VAL A 55 -9.47 -10.38 15.99
CA VAL A 55 -10.62 -11.21 15.60
C VAL A 55 -10.35 -12.70 15.72
N GLY A 56 -11.40 -13.47 15.94
CA GLY A 56 -11.40 -14.93 15.96
C GLY A 56 -12.49 -15.54 15.06
N PRO A 57 -12.99 -16.74 15.40
CA PRO A 57 -14.00 -17.44 14.61
C PRO A 57 -15.25 -16.59 14.37
N GLY A 58 -15.79 -16.64 13.15
CA GLY A 58 -16.94 -15.87 12.70
C GLY A 58 -16.71 -14.36 12.60
N GLY A 59 -15.46 -13.89 12.76
CA GLY A 59 -15.12 -12.46 12.76
C GLY A 59 -15.41 -11.77 14.08
N GLU A 60 -15.66 -12.52 15.16
CA GLU A 60 -15.90 -11.96 16.49
C GLU A 60 -14.65 -11.22 16.99
N VAL A 61 -14.84 -10.00 17.51
CA VAL A 61 -13.75 -9.22 18.10
C VAL A 61 -13.44 -9.75 19.49
N ILE A 62 -12.25 -10.32 19.65
CA ILE A 62 -11.76 -10.94 20.89
C ILE A 62 -10.77 -10.06 21.65
N ASP A 63 -10.12 -9.11 20.98
CA ASP A 63 -9.17 -8.17 21.59
C ASP A 63 -9.07 -6.87 20.78
N THR A 64 -9.32 -5.73 21.42
CA THR A 64 -9.23 -4.40 20.80
C THR A 64 -7.85 -3.75 20.95
N PHE A 65 -6.95 -4.34 21.74
CA PHE A 65 -5.62 -3.79 21.98
C PHE A 65 -4.77 -3.65 20.70
N PRO A 66 -4.74 -4.60 19.75
CA PRO A 66 -4.03 -4.43 18.48
C PRO A 66 -4.49 -3.20 17.69
N TYR A 67 -5.79 -2.88 17.73
CA TYR A 67 -6.35 -1.71 17.06
C TYR A 67 -5.86 -0.42 17.70
N PHE A 68 -5.88 -0.37 19.04
CA PHE A 68 -5.33 0.75 19.81
C PHE A 68 -3.85 0.96 19.53
N VAL A 69 -3.04 -0.11 19.55
CA VAL A 69 -1.60 -0.06 19.26
C VAL A 69 -1.34 0.52 17.87
N SER A 70 -2.07 0.05 16.86
CA SER A 70 -1.96 0.58 15.50
C SER A 70 -2.24 2.10 15.46
N GLY A 71 -3.31 2.54 16.12
CA GLY A 71 -3.70 3.96 16.17
C GLY A 71 -2.63 4.84 16.82
N VAL A 72 -2.10 4.42 17.96
CA VAL A 72 -1.03 5.14 18.68
C VAL A 72 0.25 5.20 17.86
N LEU A 73 0.69 4.08 17.27
CA LEU A 73 1.95 4.05 16.50
C LEU A 73 1.88 4.97 15.27
N HIS A 74 0.76 5.00 14.55
CA HIS A 74 0.58 5.94 13.45
C HIS A 74 0.56 7.40 13.95
N LEU A 75 -0.21 7.70 15.01
CA LEU A 75 -0.31 9.05 15.53
C LEU A 75 1.06 9.60 15.97
N ILE A 76 1.86 8.82 16.69
CA ILE A 76 3.22 9.23 17.09
C ILE A 76 4.14 9.39 15.87
N SER A 77 4.08 8.47 14.91
CA SER A 77 4.89 8.54 13.68
C SER A 77 4.58 9.80 12.87
N SER A 78 3.32 10.25 12.83
CA SER A 78 2.92 11.46 12.13
C SER A 78 3.58 12.73 12.69
N ALA A 79 3.86 12.78 13.99
CA ALA A 79 4.54 13.92 14.61
C ALA A 79 5.98 14.04 14.11
N VAL A 80 6.67 12.91 13.96
CA VAL A 80 8.05 12.86 13.42
C VAL A 80 8.07 13.31 11.96
N LEU A 81 7.12 12.84 11.14
CA LEU A 81 6.98 13.26 9.75
C LEU A 81 6.61 14.75 9.64
N GLY A 82 5.66 15.22 10.42
CA GLY A 82 5.25 16.62 10.47
C GLY A 82 6.42 17.54 10.85
N PHE A 83 7.20 17.17 11.85
CA PHE A 83 8.40 17.89 12.25
C PHE A 83 9.43 17.99 11.11
N GLY A 84 9.79 16.85 10.49
CA GLY A 84 10.72 16.83 9.37
C GLY A 84 10.21 17.64 8.17
N GLY A 85 8.91 17.56 7.88
CA GLY A 85 8.26 18.32 6.81
C GLY A 85 8.32 19.83 7.03
N ILE A 86 7.96 20.30 8.23
CA ILE A 86 8.03 21.73 8.60
C ILE A 86 9.48 22.23 8.54
N TYR A 87 10.43 21.47 9.09
CA TYR A 87 11.84 21.81 9.05
C TYR A 87 12.32 22.03 7.60
N HIS A 88 12.10 21.05 6.71
CA HIS A 88 12.54 21.15 5.32
C HIS A 88 11.79 22.21 4.50
N ALA A 89 10.53 22.50 4.85
CA ALA A 89 9.75 23.53 4.15
C ALA A 89 10.17 24.97 4.53
N LEU A 90 10.52 25.20 5.80
CA LEU A 90 10.68 26.55 6.35
C LEU A 90 12.11 26.91 6.78
N LEU A 91 12.87 25.98 7.39
CA LEU A 91 14.18 26.27 7.97
C LEU A 91 15.35 25.68 7.16
N GLY A 92 15.16 24.51 6.56
CA GLY A 92 16.18 23.83 5.78
C GLY A 92 16.55 24.58 4.49
N PRO A 93 17.61 24.12 3.78
CA PRO A 93 18.04 24.74 2.54
C PRO A 93 16.95 24.66 1.46
N GLU A 94 16.79 25.71 0.67
CA GLU A 94 15.74 25.76 -0.36
C GLU A 94 16.00 24.78 -1.53
N THR A 95 17.26 24.54 -1.81
CA THR A 95 17.81 23.67 -2.85
C THR A 95 18.79 22.69 -2.22
N LEU A 96 18.82 21.46 -2.73
CA LEU A 96 19.66 20.38 -2.20
C LEU A 96 20.87 20.07 -3.09
N GLU A 97 20.90 20.62 -4.30
CA GLU A 97 21.84 20.27 -5.37
C GLU A 97 23.29 20.59 -5.00
N GLU A 98 23.54 21.70 -4.32
CA GLU A 98 24.89 22.16 -3.98
C GLU A 98 25.41 21.50 -2.69
N SER A 99 24.60 21.51 -1.63
CA SER A 99 25.01 21.01 -0.32
C SER A 99 24.97 19.49 -0.20
N PHE A 100 24.07 18.82 -0.94
CA PHE A 100 23.83 17.39 -0.82
C PHE A 100 23.59 16.72 -2.18
N PRO A 101 24.63 16.48 -3.00
CA PRO A 101 24.50 15.96 -4.37
C PRO A 101 23.74 14.62 -4.49
N PHE A 102 23.80 13.77 -3.45
CA PHE A 102 23.02 12.53 -3.41
C PHE A 102 21.51 12.78 -3.29
N PHE A 103 21.07 13.85 -2.64
CA PHE A 103 19.65 14.19 -2.47
C PHE A 103 19.17 15.23 -3.49
N GLY A 104 20.07 16.07 -4.01
CA GLY A 104 19.76 17.02 -5.08
C GLY A 104 19.40 16.34 -6.40
N TYR A 105 18.51 16.97 -7.17
CA TYR A 105 18.07 16.47 -8.46
C TYR A 105 17.56 17.58 -9.37
N VAL A 106 17.69 17.37 -10.68
CA VAL A 106 17.01 18.18 -11.69
C VAL A 106 16.06 17.25 -12.44
N TRP A 107 14.81 17.68 -12.67
CA TRP A 107 13.79 16.84 -13.34
C TRP A 107 14.21 16.30 -14.70
N LYS A 108 15.11 17.00 -15.40
CA LYS A 108 15.64 16.57 -16.70
C LYS A 108 16.76 15.53 -16.60
N ASP A 109 17.34 15.32 -15.41
CA ASP A 109 18.30 14.24 -15.17
C ASP A 109 17.56 12.91 -15.10
N ARG A 110 17.45 12.28 -16.26
CA ARG A 110 16.74 11.02 -16.45
C ARG A 110 17.33 9.88 -15.61
N ASN A 111 18.64 9.89 -15.35
CA ASN A 111 19.28 8.85 -14.56
C ASN A 111 18.94 9.01 -13.08
N LYS A 112 18.95 10.25 -12.58
CA LYS A 112 18.52 10.54 -11.22
C LYS A 112 17.05 10.19 -11.01
N MET A 113 16.18 10.48 -12.00
CA MET A 113 14.76 10.13 -11.93
C MET A 113 14.54 8.61 -11.87
N THR A 114 15.23 7.82 -12.71
CA THR A 114 15.11 6.35 -12.63
C THR A 114 15.71 5.78 -11.35
N THR A 115 16.77 6.38 -10.81
CA THR A 115 17.34 5.98 -9.52
C THR A 115 16.34 6.17 -8.38
N ILE A 116 15.71 7.35 -8.29
CA ILE A 116 14.70 7.64 -7.25
C ILE A 116 13.49 6.71 -7.40
N LEU A 117 12.99 6.52 -8.64
CA LEU A 117 11.94 5.54 -8.93
C LEU A 117 12.33 4.15 -8.45
N GLY A 118 13.54 3.70 -8.77
CA GLY A 118 13.99 2.36 -8.43
C GLY A 118 14.12 2.12 -6.93
N ILE A 119 14.55 3.12 -6.16
CA ILE A 119 14.55 3.06 -4.69
C ILE A 119 13.11 2.90 -4.16
N HIS A 120 12.17 3.71 -4.64
CA HIS A 120 10.77 3.60 -4.22
C HIS A 120 10.13 2.27 -4.62
N LEU A 121 10.45 1.72 -5.80
CA LEU A 121 9.99 0.39 -6.20
C LEU A 121 10.49 -0.70 -5.25
N ILE A 122 11.74 -0.64 -4.80
CA ILE A 122 12.26 -1.58 -3.78
C ILE A 122 11.48 -1.45 -2.47
N LEU A 123 11.23 -0.22 -2.00
CA LEU A 123 10.46 0.03 -0.77
C LEU A 123 9.02 -0.50 -0.88
N LEU A 124 8.36 -0.30 -2.02
CA LEU A 124 7.03 -0.87 -2.30
C LEU A 124 7.07 -2.40 -2.31
N GLY A 125 8.10 -3.00 -2.91
CA GLY A 125 8.28 -4.45 -2.92
C GLY A 125 8.48 -5.03 -1.52
N ILE A 126 9.24 -4.35 -0.66
CA ILE A 126 9.33 -4.70 0.78
C ILE A 126 7.95 -4.62 1.43
N GLY A 127 7.17 -3.58 1.16
CA GLY A 127 5.79 -3.45 1.64
C GLY A 127 4.90 -4.63 1.28
N ALA A 128 4.96 -5.11 0.03
CA ALA A 128 4.22 -6.31 -0.39
C ALA A 128 4.66 -7.57 0.38
N PHE A 129 5.97 -7.74 0.62
CA PHE A 129 6.48 -8.85 1.42
C PHE A 129 6.11 -8.77 2.91
N LEU A 130 5.85 -7.59 3.47
CA LEU A 130 5.36 -7.48 4.85
C LEU A 130 3.99 -8.16 5.01
N LEU A 131 3.09 -8.03 4.03
CA LEU A 131 1.81 -8.76 4.02
C LEU A 131 2.05 -10.28 3.92
N VAL A 132 2.96 -10.70 3.03
CA VAL A 132 3.35 -12.11 2.90
C VAL A 132 3.84 -12.64 4.26
N PHE A 133 4.78 -11.95 4.91
CA PHE A 133 5.27 -12.37 6.22
C PHE A 133 4.18 -12.40 7.29
N LYS A 134 3.22 -11.46 7.27
CA LYS A 134 2.06 -11.47 8.16
C LYS A 134 1.24 -12.75 8.00
N ALA A 135 0.93 -13.12 6.76
CA ALA A 135 0.10 -14.27 6.43
C ALA A 135 0.80 -15.62 6.71
N LEU A 136 2.11 -15.72 6.50
CA LEU A 136 2.85 -16.98 6.71
C LEU A 136 3.28 -17.19 8.15
N TYR A 137 3.85 -16.15 8.79
CA TYR A 137 4.61 -16.32 10.03
C TYR A 137 3.93 -15.66 11.22
N PHE A 138 3.37 -14.46 11.04
CA PHE A 138 2.86 -13.64 12.15
C PHE A 138 1.34 -13.79 12.34
N GLY A 139 0.92 -15.01 12.67
CA GLY A 139 -0.46 -15.32 13.09
C GLY A 139 -1.45 -15.54 11.96
N GLY A 140 -1.14 -15.19 10.70
CA GLY A 140 -2.05 -15.40 9.57
C GLY A 140 -2.90 -14.18 9.23
N VAL A 141 -3.95 -14.38 8.46
CA VAL A 141 -4.95 -13.37 8.07
C VAL A 141 -6.35 -13.95 8.22
N TYR A 142 -7.38 -13.11 8.24
CA TYR A 142 -8.76 -13.59 8.35
C TYR A 142 -9.22 -14.19 7.01
N ASP A 143 -9.67 -15.45 7.04
CA ASP A 143 -10.24 -16.15 5.91
C ASP A 143 -11.74 -16.36 6.11
N THR A 144 -12.55 -15.67 5.31
CA THR A 144 -14.01 -15.86 5.32
C THR A 144 -14.42 -17.25 4.81
N TRP A 145 -13.55 -17.91 4.03
CA TRP A 145 -13.79 -19.21 3.41
C TRP A 145 -13.23 -20.40 4.21
N ALA A 146 -12.77 -20.16 5.44
CA ALA A 146 -12.25 -21.22 6.28
C ALA A 146 -13.30 -22.34 6.50
N PRO A 147 -12.90 -23.63 6.46
CA PRO A 147 -13.83 -24.73 6.67
C PRO A 147 -14.48 -24.68 8.06
N GLY A 148 -15.82 -24.62 8.11
CA GLY A 148 -16.58 -24.51 9.36
C GLY A 148 -16.99 -23.07 9.73
N GLY A 149 -16.67 -22.08 8.90
CA GLY A 149 -16.95 -20.67 9.12
C GLY A 149 -15.65 -19.86 9.15
N GLY A 150 -15.74 -18.56 8.85
CA GLY A 150 -14.56 -17.71 8.72
C GLY A 150 -13.71 -17.66 10.00
N ASP A 151 -12.39 -17.66 9.86
CA ASP A 151 -11.45 -17.61 10.99
C ASP A 151 -10.07 -17.11 10.56
N VAL A 152 -9.24 -16.71 11.52
CA VAL A 152 -7.84 -16.35 11.27
C VAL A 152 -7.01 -17.61 11.06
N ARG A 153 -6.33 -17.70 9.91
CA ARG A 153 -5.42 -18.80 9.62
C ARG A 153 -4.12 -18.36 8.98
N LYS A 154 -3.07 -19.14 9.22
CA LYS A 154 -1.81 -19.04 8.48
C LYS A 154 -1.99 -19.60 7.08
N ILE A 155 -1.35 -18.96 6.12
CA ILE A 155 -1.32 -19.43 4.73
C ILE A 155 -0.04 -20.23 4.54
N THR A 156 -0.15 -21.54 4.33
CA THR A 156 1.01 -22.44 4.23
C THR A 156 1.35 -22.85 2.81
N ASN A 157 0.37 -22.83 1.90
CA ASN A 157 0.51 -23.33 0.53
C ASN A 157 0.21 -22.23 -0.49
N LEU A 158 1.18 -21.36 -0.75
CA LEU A 158 0.99 -20.24 -1.68
C LEU A 158 0.81 -20.68 -3.13
N THR A 159 -0.08 -20.03 -3.85
CA THR A 159 -0.13 -20.15 -5.31
C THR A 159 1.01 -19.37 -5.95
N LEU A 160 2.06 -20.07 -6.33
CA LEU A 160 3.20 -19.48 -7.05
C LEU A 160 3.16 -19.78 -8.55
N SER A 161 2.15 -20.51 -9.03
CA SER A 161 2.01 -20.84 -10.44
C SER A 161 1.76 -19.56 -11.26
N PRO A 162 2.64 -19.20 -12.21
CA PRO A 162 2.47 -17.98 -12.99
C PRO A 162 1.23 -18.05 -13.90
N SER A 163 0.85 -19.23 -14.37
CA SER A 163 -0.36 -19.37 -15.20
C SER A 163 -1.64 -19.00 -14.47
N ILE A 164 -1.68 -19.20 -13.15
CA ILE A 164 -2.82 -18.81 -12.31
C ILE A 164 -2.75 -17.32 -12.01
N ILE A 165 -1.64 -16.86 -11.41
CA ILE A 165 -1.47 -15.47 -10.96
C ILE A 165 -1.60 -14.47 -12.12
N PHE A 166 -0.89 -14.69 -13.24
CA PHE A 166 -1.02 -13.82 -14.41
C PHE A 166 -2.29 -14.13 -15.23
N GLY A 167 -2.93 -15.27 -15.00
CA GLY A 167 -4.23 -15.61 -15.58
C GLY A 167 -5.32 -14.61 -15.18
N TYR A 168 -5.36 -14.19 -13.91
CA TYR A 168 -6.31 -13.16 -13.44
C TYR A 168 -6.20 -11.85 -14.23
N LEU A 169 -4.99 -11.43 -14.59
CA LEU A 169 -4.76 -10.19 -15.34
C LEU A 169 -5.34 -10.22 -16.76
N LEU A 170 -5.58 -11.42 -17.30
CA LEU A 170 -6.10 -11.63 -18.65
C LEU A 170 -7.60 -11.97 -18.67
N LYS A 171 -8.25 -12.11 -17.50
CA LYS A 171 -9.69 -12.35 -17.40
C LYS A 171 -10.48 -11.14 -17.89
N SER A 172 -11.65 -11.42 -18.46
CA SER A 172 -12.62 -10.39 -18.85
C SER A 172 -13.11 -9.61 -17.63
N PRO A 173 -13.30 -8.28 -17.71
CA PRO A 173 -13.84 -7.48 -16.61
C PRO A 173 -15.36 -7.54 -16.49
N PHE A 174 -16.06 -8.28 -17.37
CA PHE A 174 -17.51 -8.38 -17.38
C PHE A 174 -18.05 -9.39 -16.36
N GLY A 175 -19.37 -9.38 -16.16
CA GLY A 175 -20.05 -10.27 -15.23
C GLY A 175 -19.77 -11.75 -15.50
N GLY A 176 -19.57 -12.51 -14.41
CA GLY A 176 -19.17 -13.92 -14.46
C GLY A 176 -17.66 -14.16 -14.52
N GLU A 177 -16.86 -13.14 -14.84
CA GLU A 177 -15.39 -13.24 -14.94
C GLU A 177 -14.68 -12.33 -13.95
N GLY A 178 -14.96 -11.02 -13.99
CA GLY A 178 -14.56 -10.07 -12.94
C GLY A 178 -13.08 -9.68 -12.87
N TRP A 179 -12.28 -9.90 -13.92
CA TRP A 179 -10.85 -9.55 -13.95
C TRP A 179 -10.11 -9.96 -12.64
N ILE A 180 -9.25 -9.11 -12.07
CA ILE A 180 -8.57 -9.37 -10.77
C ILE A 180 -9.50 -9.26 -9.56
N VAL A 181 -10.69 -8.66 -9.69
CA VAL A 181 -11.68 -8.53 -8.61
C VAL A 181 -12.27 -9.90 -8.26
N SER A 182 -12.10 -10.88 -9.13
CA SER A 182 -12.61 -12.24 -8.95
C SER A 182 -11.75 -13.16 -8.08
N VAL A 183 -10.62 -12.69 -7.54
CA VAL A 183 -9.78 -13.51 -6.66
C VAL A 183 -10.58 -13.98 -5.45
N ASP A 184 -10.65 -15.28 -5.24
CA ASP A 184 -11.59 -15.92 -4.33
C ASP A 184 -10.93 -16.70 -3.18
N ASP A 185 -9.60 -16.87 -3.18
CA ASP A 185 -8.85 -17.47 -2.07
C ASP A 185 -7.64 -16.63 -1.63
N LEU A 186 -7.14 -16.92 -0.43
CA LEU A 186 -6.02 -16.20 0.18
C LEU A 186 -4.66 -16.68 -0.33
N GLU A 187 -4.57 -17.93 -0.78
CA GLU A 187 -3.38 -18.51 -1.38
C GLU A 187 -2.95 -17.73 -2.64
N ASP A 188 -3.92 -17.33 -3.46
CA ASP A 188 -3.76 -16.51 -4.65
C ASP A 188 -3.48 -15.04 -4.30
N ILE A 189 -4.17 -14.47 -3.31
CA ILE A 189 -3.88 -13.10 -2.84
C ILE A 189 -2.42 -13.01 -2.37
N ILE A 190 -2.01 -13.88 -1.45
CA ILE A 190 -0.66 -13.84 -0.89
C ILE A 190 0.39 -14.24 -1.94
N GLY A 191 0.10 -15.25 -2.78
CA GLY A 191 0.94 -15.63 -3.91
C GLY A 191 1.16 -14.50 -4.92
N GLY A 192 0.12 -13.74 -5.24
CA GLY A 192 0.19 -12.55 -6.07
C GLY A 192 1.09 -11.46 -5.46
N HIS A 193 1.06 -11.27 -4.14
CA HIS A 193 1.95 -10.34 -3.44
C HIS A 193 3.41 -10.80 -3.43
N VAL A 194 3.69 -12.11 -3.46
CA VAL A 194 5.06 -12.63 -3.66
C VAL A 194 5.58 -12.24 -5.05
N TRP A 195 4.77 -12.44 -6.09
CA TRP A 195 5.12 -12.03 -7.45
C TRP A 195 5.32 -10.52 -7.56
N LEU A 196 4.38 -9.74 -7.05
CA LEU A 196 4.45 -8.27 -7.06
C LEU A 196 5.69 -7.77 -6.32
N GLY A 197 5.93 -8.26 -5.09
CA GLY A 197 7.10 -7.89 -4.30
C GLY A 197 8.41 -8.16 -5.04
N SER A 198 8.51 -9.34 -5.67
CA SER A 198 9.68 -9.72 -6.48
C SER A 198 9.85 -8.84 -7.70
N ILE A 199 8.78 -8.57 -8.45
CA ILE A 199 8.79 -7.70 -9.65
C ILE A 199 9.20 -6.27 -9.27
N CYS A 200 8.65 -5.72 -8.20
CA CYS A 200 8.98 -4.38 -7.71
C CYS A 200 10.46 -4.28 -7.30
N ILE A 201 11.00 -5.25 -6.57
CA ILE A 201 12.42 -5.23 -6.15
C ILE A 201 13.34 -5.36 -7.36
N LEU A 202 13.11 -6.35 -8.22
CA LEU A 202 13.95 -6.57 -9.40
C LEU A 202 13.85 -5.39 -10.39
N GLY A 203 12.66 -4.86 -10.61
CA GLY A 203 12.41 -3.66 -11.41
C GLY A 203 13.07 -2.42 -10.81
N GLY A 204 13.08 -2.31 -9.48
CA GLY A 204 13.76 -1.23 -8.77
C GLY A 204 15.28 -1.28 -8.93
N ILE A 205 15.88 -2.46 -8.75
CA ILE A 205 17.32 -2.70 -9.02
C ILE A 205 17.64 -2.36 -10.48
N TRP A 206 16.82 -2.84 -11.42
CA TRP A 206 16.96 -2.52 -12.84
C TRP A 206 16.96 -1.02 -13.10
N HIS A 207 16.01 -0.26 -12.55
CA HIS A 207 15.91 1.19 -12.74
C HIS A 207 17.05 1.98 -12.09
N ILE A 208 17.64 1.47 -11.01
CA ILE A 208 18.85 2.04 -10.40
C ILE A 208 20.07 1.81 -11.30
N LEU A 209 20.21 0.62 -11.87
CA LEU A 209 21.39 0.22 -12.64
C LEU A 209 21.34 0.63 -14.11
N THR A 210 20.18 1.05 -14.62
CA THR A 210 19.99 1.38 -16.04
C THR A 210 19.52 2.82 -16.26
N LYS A 211 19.56 3.23 -17.53
CA LYS A 211 19.12 4.55 -18.00
C LYS A 211 18.05 4.37 -19.07
N PRO A 212 17.14 5.35 -19.25
CA PRO A 212 16.10 5.26 -20.27
C PRO A 212 16.66 5.05 -21.68
N PHE A 213 16.18 4.01 -22.35
CA PHE A 213 16.57 3.69 -23.72
C PHE A 213 16.17 4.80 -24.72
N ALA A 214 16.78 4.76 -25.90
CA ALA A 214 16.56 5.78 -26.93
C ALA A 214 15.10 5.94 -27.35
N TRP A 215 14.34 4.84 -27.43
CA TRP A 215 12.92 4.89 -27.77
C TRP A 215 12.09 5.59 -26.69
N ALA A 216 12.31 5.27 -25.41
CA ALA A 216 11.60 5.88 -24.28
C ALA A 216 11.89 7.38 -24.19
N ARG A 217 13.14 7.79 -24.44
CA ARG A 217 13.53 9.20 -24.47
C ARG A 217 12.81 10.01 -25.55
N ARG A 218 12.44 9.38 -26.67
CA ARG A 218 11.72 10.02 -27.79
C ARG A 218 10.20 10.01 -27.63
N ALA A 219 9.67 9.06 -26.87
CA ALA A 219 8.22 8.87 -26.71
C ALA A 219 7.61 9.69 -25.57
N LEU A 220 8.41 10.05 -24.55
CA LEU A 220 7.92 10.66 -23.30
C LEU A 220 8.42 12.09 -23.10
N VAL A 221 7.68 12.84 -22.27
CA VAL A 221 8.05 14.18 -21.81
C VAL A 221 8.82 14.07 -20.48
N TRP A 222 9.95 14.77 -20.38
CA TRP A 222 10.87 14.69 -19.23
C TRP A 222 10.85 15.98 -18.41
N SER A 223 9.79 16.17 -17.64
CA SER A 223 9.58 17.31 -16.73
C SER A 223 8.84 16.86 -15.47
N GLY A 224 8.99 17.63 -14.38
CA GLY A 224 8.30 17.31 -13.11
C GLY A 224 6.77 17.25 -13.25
N GLU A 225 6.19 18.15 -14.04
CA GLU A 225 4.75 18.17 -14.33
C GLU A 225 4.30 16.93 -15.12
N ALA A 226 5.10 16.48 -16.10
CA ALA A 226 4.79 15.25 -16.82
C ALA A 226 4.85 14.02 -15.91
N TYR A 227 5.82 13.94 -15.00
CA TYR A 227 5.89 12.84 -14.04
C TYR A 227 4.71 12.83 -13.07
N LEU A 228 4.29 14.02 -12.63
CA LEU A 228 3.07 14.17 -11.84
C LEU A 228 1.84 13.72 -12.63
N SER A 229 1.70 14.10 -13.91
CA SER A 229 0.54 13.72 -14.73
C SER A 229 0.45 12.22 -14.97
N TYR A 230 1.60 11.54 -15.19
CA TYR A 230 1.64 10.07 -15.29
C TYR A 230 1.16 9.41 -13.99
N SER A 231 1.56 9.96 -12.84
CA SER A 231 1.15 9.46 -11.53
C SER A 231 -0.33 9.72 -11.24
N LEU A 232 -0.86 10.87 -11.66
CA LEU A 232 -2.28 11.22 -11.55
C LEU A 232 -3.18 10.29 -12.39
N ALA A 233 -2.74 9.95 -13.60
CA ALA A 233 -3.44 8.97 -14.42
C ALA A 233 -3.44 7.58 -13.76
N ALA A 234 -2.31 7.14 -13.21
CA ALA A 234 -2.21 5.86 -12.51
C ALA A 234 -3.11 5.80 -11.27
N ILE A 235 -3.07 6.79 -10.38
CA ILE A 235 -3.88 6.81 -9.15
C ILE A 235 -5.39 6.91 -9.44
N SER A 236 -5.78 7.54 -10.55
CA SER A 236 -7.18 7.55 -11.02
C SER A 236 -7.66 6.14 -11.34
N VAL A 237 -6.87 5.36 -12.09
CA VAL A 237 -7.18 3.96 -12.37
C VAL A 237 -7.18 3.13 -11.08
N PHE A 238 -6.23 3.35 -10.16
CA PHE A 238 -6.24 2.67 -8.86
C PHE A 238 -7.54 2.92 -8.08
N GLY A 239 -8.06 4.15 -8.12
CA GLY A 239 -9.35 4.51 -7.51
C GLY A 239 -10.53 3.75 -8.12
N PHE A 240 -10.60 3.63 -9.45
CA PHE A 240 -11.64 2.83 -10.11
C PHE A 240 -11.55 1.35 -9.77
N ILE A 241 -10.33 0.79 -9.72
CA ILE A 241 -10.11 -0.60 -9.34
C ILE A 241 -10.54 -0.83 -7.89
N ALA A 242 -10.13 0.04 -6.97
CA ALA A 242 -10.51 -0.04 -5.56
C ALA A 242 -12.04 0.05 -5.35
N CYS A 243 -12.71 0.92 -6.11
CA CYS A 243 -14.17 1.05 -6.12
C CYS A 243 -14.85 -0.28 -6.45
N CYS A 244 -14.41 -0.98 -7.51
CA CYS A 244 -14.95 -2.28 -7.87
C CYS A 244 -14.60 -3.36 -6.82
N PHE A 245 -13.38 -3.34 -6.27
CA PHE A 245 -12.95 -4.33 -5.28
C PHE A 245 -13.81 -4.30 -4.03
N VAL A 246 -13.98 -3.13 -3.41
CA VAL A 246 -14.80 -3.01 -2.19
C VAL A 246 -16.27 -3.28 -2.45
N TRP A 247 -16.74 -3.08 -3.69
CA TRP A 247 -18.13 -3.32 -4.06
C TRP A 247 -18.45 -4.80 -4.33
N PHE A 248 -17.50 -5.58 -4.87
CA PHE A 248 -17.78 -6.93 -5.36
C PHE A 248 -17.02 -8.05 -4.64
N ASN A 249 -15.81 -7.80 -4.15
CA ASN A 249 -14.95 -8.88 -3.64
C ASN A 249 -15.15 -9.08 -2.13
N ASN A 250 -15.68 -10.24 -1.74
CA ASN A 250 -15.90 -10.59 -0.34
C ASN A 250 -14.77 -11.44 0.28
N THR A 251 -13.72 -11.78 -0.48
CA THR A 251 -12.53 -12.46 0.04
C THR A 251 -11.58 -11.48 0.73
N ALA A 252 -11.21 -10.41 0.02
CA ALA A 252 -10.37 -9.33 0.53
C ALA A 252 -11.16 -8.33 1.41
N TYR A 253 -12.49 -8.26 1.24
CA TYR A 253 -13.39 -7.50 2.10
C TYR A 253 -14.47 -8.43 2.68
N PRO A 254 -14.15 -9.21 3.73
CA PRO A 254 -15.11 -10.07 4.42
C PRO A 254 -16.38 -9.32 4.82
N SER A 255 -17.54 -9.95 4.59
CA SER A 255 -18.87 -9.37 4.84
C SER A 255 -19.28 -9.40 6.31
#